data_AF-A0A431VZD4-F1
#
_entry.id   AF-A0A431VZD4-F1
#
_cell.length_a   1.000
_cell.length_b   1.000
_cell.length_c   1.000
_cell.angle_alpha   90.00
_cell.angle_beta   90.00
_cell.angle_gamma   90.00
#
_symmetry.space_group_name_H-M   'P 1'
#
loop_
_entity.id
_entity.type
_entity.pdbx_description
1 polymer ?
#
loop_
_entity_poly.entity_id
_entity_poly.type
_entity_poly.pdbx_seq_one_letter_code
_entity_poly.pdbx_strand_id
1 'polypeptide(L)'
;MTEHPPPQRPYRRLSRRDLLGYWWTVPVVGTLGTFGWLGLRAERILGSKEAPGDPDFQMTEPAPITEIATLPEVWDSLEFSYEGTPAIVLRLPEAVSGGLSDGAAHFAAFSRLCTHLQCPVVVVRDPEVLALAYNYRAQDNDHPQLGCPCHYSVFDPLRAGAAVFGQATRPLSRIALEQRGTTLWAVGLET
;
A
#
# COMPACT_ATOMS: atom_id res chain seq x y z
N MET A 1 33.65 -38.02 -55.69
CA MET A 1 33.04 -37.33 -54.54
C MET A 1 32.29 -38.37 -53.74
N THR A 2 32.91 -38.89 -52.67
CA THR A 2 32.29 -39.83 -51.74
C THR A 2 31.85 -39.04 -50.51
N GLU A 3 30.55 -38.78 -50.40
CA GLU A 3 29.96 -38.17 -49.19
C GLU A 3 30.18 -39.11 -48.00
N HIS A 4 30.87 -38.63 -46.97
CA HIS A 4 30.94 -39.31 -45.68
C HIS A 4 29.70 -38.94 -44.86
N PRO A 5 28.95 -39.94 -44.33
CA PRO A 5 27.82 -39.65 -43.46
C PRO A 5 28.30 -38.96 -42.17
N PRO A 6 27.55 -37.98 -41.64
CA PRO A 6 27.95 -37.26 -40.45
C PRO A 6 28.08 -38.22 -39.25
N PRO A 7 29.04 -37.99 -38.34
CA PRO A 7 29.27 -38.87 -37.20
C PRO A 7 28.01 -38.94 -36.32
N GLN A 8 27.47 -40.15 -36.18
CA GLN A 8 26.31 -40.38 -35.32
C GLN A 8 26.72 -40.19 -33.86
N ARG A 9 26.14 -39.19 -33.18
CA ARG A 9 26.37 -38.99 -31.74
C ARG A 9 25.78 -40.17 -30.98
N PRO A 10 26.55 -40.88 -30.15
CA PRO A 10 26.03 -42.01 -29.39
C PRO A 10 25.01 -41.50 -28.37
N TYR A 11 23.75 -41.90 -28.52
CA TYR A 11 22.72 -41.65 -27.52
C TYR A 11 23.10 -42.42 -26.24
N ARG A 12 23.33 -41.70 -25.14
CA ARG A 12 23.59 -42.31 -23.82
C ARG A 12 22.31 -43.02 -23.37
N ARG A 13 22.34 -44.36 -23.30
CA ARG A 13 21.24 -45.14 -22.71
C ARG A 13 21.18 -44.84 -21.21
N LEU A 14 20.14 -44.12 -20.78
CA LEU A 14 19.87 -43.90 -19.36
C LEU A 14 19.33 -45.20 -18.75
N SER A 15 19.98 -45.68 -17.69
CA SER A 15 19.47 -46.81 -16.92
C SER A 15 18.38 -46.37 -15.94
N ARG A 16 17.59 -47.31 -15.43
CA ARG A 16 16.62 -47.04 -14.34
C ARG A 16 17.30 -46.45 -13.10
N ARG A 17 18.55 -46.85 -12.82
CA ARG A 17 19.35 -46.32 -11.71
C ARG A 17 19.77 -44.88 -11.96
N ASP A 18 20.14 -44.53 -13.19
CA ASP A 18 20.45 -43.14 -13.55
C ASP A 18 19.21 -42.26 -13.41
N LEU A 19 18.04 -42.73 -13.87
CA LEU A 19 16.78 -42.00 -13.75
C LEU A 19 16.42 -41.73 -12.27
N LEU A 20 16.48 -42.76 -11.42
CA LEU A 20 16.24 -42.61 -9.99
C LEU A 20 17.32 -41.75 -9.30
N GLY A 21 18.56 -41.81 -9.78
CA GLY A 21 19.68 -40.99 -9.32
C GLY A 21 19.55 -39.51 -9.68
N TYR A 22 18.83 -39.15 -10.74
CA TYR A 22 18.50 -37.76 -11.08
C TYR A 22 17.12 -37.32 -10.57
N TRP A 23 16.26 -38.24 -10.14
CA TRP A 23 14.90 -37.92 -9.71
C TRP A 23 14.85 -36.87 -8.58
N TRP A 24 15.84 -36.85 -7.69
CA TRP A 24 15.92 -35.87 -6.61
C TRP A 24 16.28 -34.45 -7.09
N THR A 25 16.82 -34.27 -8.29
CA THR A 25 17.19 -32.93 -8.79
C THR A 25 15.96 -32.11 -9.16
N VAL A 26 14.89 -32.75 -9.62
CA VAL A 26 13.63 -32.09 -9.99
C VAL A 26 13.01 -31.32 -8.81
N PRO A 27 12.74 -31.94 -7.64
CA PRO A 27 12.22 -31.19 -6.50
C PRO A 27 13.20 -30.13 -6.00
N VAL A 28 14.51 -30.38 -6.02
CA VAL A 28 15.52 -29.38 -5.59
C VAL A 28 15.53 -28.16 -6.50
N VAL A 29 15.55 -28.34 -7.82
CA VAL A 29 15.48 -27.23 -8.80
C VAL A 29 14.16 -26.49 -8.65
N GLY A 30 13.04 -27.21 -8.44
CA GLY A 30 11.74 -26.61 -8.15
C GLY A 30 11.79 -25.72 -6.91
N THR A 31 12.33 -26.23 -5.80
CA THR A 31 12.49 -25.47 -4.56
C THR A 31 13.37 -24.23 -4.75
N LEU A 32 14.54 -24.37 -5.36
CA LEU A 32 15.44 -23.24 -5.62
C LEU A 32 14.78 -22.18 -6.51
N GLY A 33 14.06 -22.61 -7.55
CA GLY A 33 13.30 -21.71 -8.40
C GLY A 33 12.22 -20.94 -7.64
N THR A 34 11.46 -21.62 -6.78
CA THR A 34 10.42 -20.99 -5.95
C THR A 34 11.02 -19.96 -4.98
N PHE A 35 12.07 -20.32 -4.23
CA PHE A 35 12.70 -19.38 -3.30
C PHE A 35 13.38 -18.21 -4.02
N GLY A 36 14.02 -18.45 -5.17
CA GLY A 36 14.56 -17.39 -6.02
C GLY A 36 13.48 -16.42 -6.48
N TRP A 37 12.34 -16.94 -6.96
CA TRP A 37 11.20 -16.10 -7.35
C TRP A 37 10.60 -15.32 -6.18
N LEU A 38 10.44 -15.94 -5.01
CA LEU A 38 9.97 -15.28 -3.80
C LEU A 38 10.90 -14.14 -3.37
N GLY A 39 12.21 -14.35 -3.43
CA GLY A 39 13.21 -13.32 -3.15
C GLY A 39 13.08 -12.11 -4.07
N LEU A 40 13.04 -12.35 -5.40
CA LEU A 40 12.85 -11.28 -6.39
C LEU A 40 11.51 -10.54 -6.22
N ARG A 41 10.45 -11.28 -5.84
CA ARG A 41 9.14 -10.68 -5.59
C ARG A 41 9.16 -9.79 -4.34
N ALA A 42 9.80 -10.24 -3.27
CA ALA A 42 9.95 -9.48 -2.03
C ALA A 42 10.78 -8.20 -2.28
N GLU A 43 11.91 -8.32 -2.97
CA GLU A 43 12.75 -7.17 -3.35
C GLU A 43 11.96 -6.15 -4.16
N ARG A 44 11.19 -6.60 -5.15
CA ARG A 44 10.34 -5.69 -5.94
C ARG A 44 9.32 -4.97 -5.07
N ILE A 45 8.63 -5.65 -4.16
CA ILE A 45 7.60 -5.02 -3.31
C ILE A 45 8.22 -4.01 -2.34
N LEU A 46 9.30 -4.41 -1.66
CA LEU A 46 9.96 -3.57 -0.66
C LEU A 46 10.68 -2.37 -1.30
N GLY A 47 11.28 -2.57 -2.48
CA GLY A 47 11.99 -1.53 -3.21
C GLY A 47 11.12 -0.62 -4.08
N SER A 48 9.83 -0.92 -4.25
CA SER A 48 8.90 -0.10 -5.05
C SER A 48 7.95 0.75 -4.22
N LYS A 49 8.15 0.84 -2.90
CA LYS A 49 7.37 1.74 -2.04
C LYS A 49 7.67 3.19 -2.41
N GLU A 50 6.69 3.85 -3.00
CA GLU A 50 6.76 5.25 -3.38
C GLU A 50 6.47 6.13 -2.16
N ALA A 51 7.28 7.18 -1.98
CA ALA A 51 6.95 8.24 -1.05
C ALA A 51 5.83 9.11 -1.65
N PRO A 52 4.98 9.73 -0.82
CA PRO A 52 4.08 10.77 -1.31
C PRO A 52 4.89 11.89 -1.97
N GLY A 53 4.49 12.25 -3.20
CA GLY A 53 5.05 13.39 -3.91
C GLY A 53 4.51 14.73 -3.41
N ASP A 54 4.86 15.80 -4.11
CA ASP A 54 4.22 17.09 -3.92
C ASP A 54 2.71 16.97 -4.20
N PRO A 55 1.84 17.65 -3.44
CA PRO A 55 0.40 17.56 -3.67
C PRO A 55 0.03 18.08 -5.06
N ASP A 56 -0.62 17.23 -5.85
CA ASP A 56 -1.18 17.57 -7.17
C ASP A 56 -2.69 17.34 -7.16
N PHE A 57 -3.43 18.42 -6.89
CA PHE A 57 -4.88 18.37 -6.74
C PHE A 57 -5.59 18.86 -7.98
N GLN A 58 -6.47 18.02 -8.51
CA GLN A 58 -7.50 18.44 -9.45
C GLN A 58 -8.69 18.97 -8.68
N MET A 59 -8.83 20.29 -8.69
CA MET A 59 -9.93 20.99 -8.00
C MET A 59 -11.26 20.70 -8.69
N THR A 60 -12.26 20.35 -7.90
CA THR A 60 -13.62 19.96 -8.35
C THR A 60 -14.67 20.74 -7.55
N GLU A 61 -15.95 20.44 -7.77
CA GLU A 61 -17.04 21.13 -7.08
C GLU A 61 -16.90 20.97 -5.56
N PRO A 62 -16.84 22.07 -4.78
CA PRO A 62 -16.69 21.99 -3.34
C PRO A 62 -17.89 21.30 -2.66
N ALA A 63 -17.62 20.36 -1.76
CA ALA A 63 -18.66 19.72 -0.95
C ALA A 63 -18.35 19.85 0.55
N PRO A 64 -19.35 20.15 1.41
CA PRO A 64 -19.14 20.21 2.85
C PRO A 64 -18.92 18.80 3.41
N ILE A 65 -17.92 18.64 4.26
CA ILE A 65 -17.63 17.37 4.95
C ILE A 65 -18.28 17.37 6.33
N THR A 66 -17.84 18.27 7.20
CA THR A 66 -18.31 18.37 8.59
C THR A 66 -17.89 19.69 9.23
N GLU A 67 -18.44 20.01 10.40
CA GLU A 67 -17.91 21.09 11.24
C GLU A 67 -16.63 20.64 11.95
N ILE A 68 -15.66 21.56 12.06
CA ILE A 68 -14.38 21.32 12.75
C ILE A 68 -14.59 20.87 14.21
N ALA A 69 -15.64 21.38 14.86
CA ALA A 69 -16.01 21.00 16.23
C ALA A 69 -16.41 19.53 16.39
N THR A 70 -16.74 18.83 15.29
CA THR A 70 -17.04 17.38 15.28
C THR A 70 -15.79 16.52 15.40
N LEU A 71 -14.60 17.09 15.19
CA LEU A 71 -13.30 16.44 15.34
C LEU A 71 -12.50 17.11 16.48
N PRO A 72 -13.00 17.10 17.73
CA PRO A 72 -12.43 17.85 18.85
C PRO A 72 -11.07 17.34 19.34
N GLU A 73 -10.70 16.09 19.08
CA GLU A 73 -9.47 15.48 19.57
C GLU A 73 -8.54 15.05 18.43
N VAL A 74 -7.24 14.99 18.74
CA VAL A 74 -6.26 14.41 17.81
C VAL A 74 -6.65 12.96 17.56
N TRP A 75 -6.60 12.53 16.30
CA TRP A 75 -7.05 11.24 15.79
C TRP A 75 -8.55 11.05 15.70
N ASP A 76 -9.37 12.07 15.94
CA ASP A 76 -10.76 12.00 15.51
C ASP A 76 -10.82 11.88 13.99
N SER A 77 -11.75 11.08 13.51
CA SER A 77 -11.86 10.74 12.11
C SER A 77 -13.31 10.62 11.69
N LEU A 78 -13.63 11.09 10.50
CA LEU A 78 -14.96 10.97 9.90
C LEU A 78 -14.84 10.41 8.49
N GLU A 79 -15.63 9.38 8.21
CA GLU A 79 -15.80 8.83 6.86
C GLU A 79 -16.82 9.68 6.08
N PHE A 80 -16.53 9.96 4.81
CA PHE A 80 -17.41 10.70 3.92
C PHE A 80 -17.26 10.19 2.48
N SER A 81 -18.02 10.76 1.54
CA SER A 81 -17.88 10.51 0.11
C SER A 81 -17.71 11.83 -0.63
N TYR A 82 -16.80 11.87 -1.59
CA TYR A 82 -16.56 13.04 -2.43
C TYR A 82 -16.36 12.61 -3.87
N GLU A 83 -17.15 13.17 -4.80
CA GLU A 83 -17.16 12.78 -6.22
C GLU A 83 -17.27 11.25 -6.42
N GLY A 84 -18.08 10.58 -5.58
CA GLY A 84 -18.28 9.12 -5.60
C GLY A 84 -17.12 8.30 -5.00
N THR A 85 -16.04 8.95 -4.56
CA THR A 85 -14.89 8.31 -3.89
C THR A 85 -15.13 8.25 -2.38
N PRO A 86 -15.13 7.05 -1.75
CA PRO A 86 -15.17 6.96 -0.30
C PRO A 86 -13.86 7.50 0.27
N ALA A 87 -13.97 8.39 1.26
CA ALA A 87 -12.86 9.12 1.85
C ALA A 87 -12.95 9.13 3.37
N ILE A 88 -11.85 9.52 4.00
CA ILE A 88 -11.76 9.73 5.43
C ILE A 88 -10.98 11.01 5.71
N VAL A 89 -11.50 11.84 6.60
CA VAL A 89 -10.77 12.97 7.17
C VAL A 89 -10.32 12.61 8.57
N LEU A 90 -9.10 13.01 8.94
CA LEU A 90 -8.55 12.85 10.28
C LEU A 90 -8.05 14.18 10.81
N ARG A 91 -8.23 14.40 12.11
CA ARG A 91 -7.48 15.41 12.84
C ARG A 91 -6.12 14.85 13.23
N LEU A 92 -5.05 15.56 12.89
CA LEU A 92 -3.67 15.14 13.09
C LEU A 92 -2.98 15.98 14.18
N PRO A 93 -1.94 15.44 14.83
CA PRO A 93 -1.13 16.17 15.80
C PRO A 93 -0.23 17.23 15.15
N GLU A 94 0.09 17.09 13.86
CA GLU A 94 1.02 17.94 13.13
C GLU A 94 0.59 18.14 11.68
N ALA A 95 1.15 19.16 11.03
CA ALA A 95 0.92 19.43 9.62
C ALA A 95 1.59 18.35 8.75
N VAL A 96 0.89 17.91 7.71
CA VAL A 96 1.40 16.94 6.74
C VAL A 96 1.26 17.48 5.32
N SER A 97 2.05 16.97 4.39
CA SER A 97 1.99 17.37 2.97
C SER A 97 0.60 17.10 2.38
N GLY A 98 -0.05 18.14 1.83
CA GLY A 98 -1.41 18.06 1.28
C GLY A 98 -2.52 18.10 2.35
N GLY A 99 -2.17 18.27 3.62
CA GLY A 99 -3.12 18.54 4.69
C GLY A 99 -3.46 20.03 4.81
N LEU A 100 -4.54 20.31 5.55
CA LEU A 100 -4.98 21.65 5.92
C LEU A 100 -4.58 21.94 7.37
N SER A 101 -4.02 23.13 7.62
CA SER A 101 -3.72 23.59 8.98
C SER A 101 -4.45 24.89 9.26
N ASP A 102 -5.22 24.91 10.36
CA ASP A 102 -5.85 26.12 10.89
C ASP A 102 -5.36 26.35 12.32
N GLY A 103 -4.41 27.28 12.46
CA GLY A 103 -3.71 27.50 13.72
C GLY A 103 -3.00 26.22 14.21
N ALA A 104 -3.47 25.68 15.35
CA ALA A 104 -2.95 24.46 15.96
C ALA A 104 -3.74 23.19 15.57
N ALA A 105 -4.80 23.32 14.76
CA ALA A 105 -5.58 22.18 14.30
C ALA A 105 -5.09 21.77 12.90
N HIS A 106 -4.65 20.52 12.78
CA HIS A 106 -4.18 19.95 11.53
C HIS A 106 -5.15 18.88 11.05
N PHE A 107 -5.45 18.88 9.76
CA PHE A 107 -6.37 17.94 9.13
C PHE A 107 -5.76 17.37 7.87
N ALA A 108 -6.01 16.09 7.61
CA ALA A 108 -5.72 15.50 6.31
C ALA A 108 -6.88 14.59 5.93
N ALA A 109 -7.15 14.53 4.63
CA ALA A 109 -8.15 13.62 4.11
C ALA A 109 -7.56 12.75 3.01
N PHE A 110 -7.96 11.49 3.01
CA PHE A 110 -7.46 10.47 2.10
C PHE A 110 -8.63 9.68 1.51
N SER A 111 -8.46 9.25 0.26
CA SER A 111 -9.29 8.20 -0.31
C SER A 111 -9.15 6.93 0.53
N ARG A 112 -10.27 6.26 0.75
CA ARG A 112 -10.32 4.95 1.41
C ARG A 112 -10.14 3.81 0.43
N LEU A 113 -9.89 4.09 -0.85
CA LEU A 113 -9.63 3.04 -1.82
C LEU A 113 -8.14 2.69 -1.80
N CYS A 114 -7.82 1.50 -1.32
CA CYS A 114 -6.44 1.01 -1.30
C CYS A 114 -5.84 1.02 -2.71
N THR A 115 -4.63 1.58 -2.85
CA THR A 115 -3.94 1.71 -4.14
C THR A 115 -3.43 0.39 -4.74
N HIS A 116 -3.56 -0.71 -4.01
CA HIS A 116 -3.34 -2.06 -4.54
C HIS A 116 -4.49 -2.51 -5.45
N LEU A 117 -5.67 -2.77 -4.87
CA LEU A 117 -6.85 -3.34 -5.55
C LEU A 117 -8.18 -2.77 -5.01
N GLN A 118 -8.17 -1.52 -4.54
CA GLN A 118 -9.35 -0.70 -4.21
C GLN A 118 -10.27 -1.20 -3.07
N CYS A 119 -9.81 -2.16 -2.26
CA CYS A 119 -10.53 -2.48 -1.02
C CYS A 119 -10.61 -1.27 -0.06
N PRO A 120 -11.71 -1.14 0.71
CA PRO A 120 -11.83 -0.09 1.72
C PRO A 120 -10.73 -0.15 2.78
N VAL A 121 -10.15 1.02 3.06
CA VAL A 121 -9.19 1.27 4.13
C VAL A 121 -9.93 1.72 5.38
N VAL A 122 -9.49 1.26 6.54
CA VAL A 122 -10.07 1.57 7.85
C VAL A 122 -9.02 2.14 8.80
N VAL A 123 -9.45 2.91 9.79
CA VAL A 123 -8.55 3.38 10.86
C VAL A 123 -8.31 2.24 11.84
N VAL A 124 -7.06 1.88 12.03
CA VAL A 124 -6.60 0.90 13.01
C VAL A 124 -5.93 1.66 14.15
N ARG A 125 -6.67 1.82 15.25
CA ARG A 125 -6.22 2.61 16.41
C ARG A 125 -5.36 1.82 17.39
N ASP A 126 -5.65 0.53 17.54
CA ASP A 126 -4.96 -0.34 18.47
C ASP A 126 -3.71 -0.96 17.80
N PRO A 127 -2.49 -0.69 18.30
CA PRO A 127 -1.26 -1.23 17.74
C PRO A 127 -1.18 -2.76 17.83
N GLU A 128 -1.84 -3.40 18.79
CA GLU A 128 -1.89 -4.86 18.87
C GLU A 128 -2.81 -5.46 17.80
N VAL A 129 -3.90 -4.76 17.44
CA VAL A 129 -4.71 -5.14 16.28
C VAL A 129 -3.90 -4.99 14.99
N LEU A 130 -3.10 -3.94 14.86
CA LEU A 130 -2.21 -3.75 13.73
C LEU A 130 -1.17 -4.88 13.62
N ALA A 131 -0.54 -5.24 14.74
CA ALA A 131 0.41 -6.33 14.81
C ALA A 131 -0.22 -7.68 14.42
N LEU A 132 -1.41 -7.98 14.97
CA LEU A 132 -2.08 -9.26 14.79
C LEU A 132 -2.72 -9.41 13.41
N ALA A 133 -3.51 -8.43 12.98
CA ALA A 133 -4.33 -8.52 11.77
C ALA A 133 -3.59 -8.11 10.49
N TYR A 134 -2.54 -7.28 10.62
CA TYR A 134 -1.78 -6.77 9.48
C TYR A 134 -0.33 -7.25 9.45
N ASN A 135 0.13 -8.01 10.47
CA ASN A 135 1.52 -8.43 10.60
C ASN A 135 2.52 -7.25 10.52
N TYR A 136 2.11 -6.12 11.09
CA TYR A 136 2.89 -4.89 11.07
C TYR A 136 2.97 -4.29 12.47
N ARG A 137 4.21 -4.17 12.97
CA ARG A 137 4.52 -3.43 14.19
C ARG A 137 5.30 -2.19 13.79
N ALA A 138 4.68 -1.03 13.93
CA ALA A 138 5.42 0.20 13.73
C ALA A 138 6.39 0.37 14.89
N GLN A 139 7.66 0.65 14.58
CA GLN A 139 8.71 0.81 15.58
C GLN A 139 8.62 2.19 16.27
N ASP A 140 8.19 3.20 15.52
CA ASP A 140 8.18 4.60 15.95
C ASP A 140 6.77 5.23 15.98
N ASN A 141 5.73 4.46 15.60
CA ASN A 141 4.37 4.98 15.44
C ASN A 141 3.41 4.36 16.46
N ASP A 142 3.26 5.01 17.61
CA ASP A 142 2.19 4.73 18.58
C ASP A 142 0.90 5.48 18.22
N HIS A 143 0.61 5.60 16.93
CA HIS A 143 -0.53 6.33 16.41
C HIS A 143 -1.39 5.49 15.46
N PRO A 144 -2.69 5.83 15.34
CA PRO A 144 -3.59 5.15 14.43
C PRO A 144 -3.07 5.10 13.00
N GLN A 145 -3.12 3.92 12.40
CA GLN A 145 -2.76 3.69 11.01
C GLN A 145 -3.99 3.53 10.14
N LEU A 146 -3.81 3.64 8.83
CA LEU A 146 -4.85 3.35 7.84
C LEU A 146 -4.59 1.96 7.25
N GLY A 147 -5.42 0.98 7.60
CA GLY A 147 -5.23 -0.43 7.24
C GLY A 147 -6.19 -0.92 6.17
N CYS A 148 -5.68 -1.60 5.13
CA CYS A 148 -6.47 -2.35 4.15
C CYS A 148 -6.48 -3.86 4.48
N PRO A 149 -7.63 -4.44 4.87
CA PRO A 149 -7.69 -5.82 5.39
C PRO A 149 -7.52 -6.91 4.30
N CYS A 150 -7.63 -6.56 3.02
CA CYS A 150 -7.61 -7.55 1.93
C CYS A 150 -6.23 -8.19 1.72
N HIS A 151 -5.18 -7.38 1.71
CA HIS A 151 -3.80 -7.81 1.45
C HIS A 151 -2.82 -7.10 2.40
N TYR A 152 -3.33 -6.78 3.59
CA TYR A 152 -2.57 -6.29 4.75
C TYR A 152 -1.71 -5.05 4.46
N SER A 153 -2.18 -4.17 3.57
CA SER A 153 -1.48 -2.91 3.30
C SER A 153 -1.76 -1.92 4.43
N VAL A 154 -0.73 -1.21 4.86
CA VAL A 154 -0.81 -0.21 5.92
C VAL A 154 -0.29 1.10 5.36
N PHE A 155 -1.02 2.18 5.64
CA PHE A 155 -0.70 3.53 5.24
C PHE A 155 -0.60 4.43 6.46
N ASP A 156 0.36 5.35 6.43
CA ASP A 156 0.65 6.22 7.57
C ASP A 156 0.09 7.64 7.33
N PRO A 157 -0.90 8.08 8.13
CA PRO A 157 -1.50 9.40 7.97
C PRO A 157 -0.53 10.56 8.27
N LEU A 158 0.48 10.37 9.15
CA LEU A 158 1.50 11.39 9.41
C LEU A 158 2.49 11.54 8.25
N ARG A 159 2.62 10.49 7.45
CA ARG A 159 3.45 10.50 6.24
C ARG A 159 2.59 10.68 5.00
N ALA A 160 1.61 11.58 5.07
CA ALA A 160 0.74 11.95 3.96
C ALA A 160 0.13 10.73 3.20
N GLY A 161 -0.22 9.66 3.92
CA GLY A 161 -0.83 8.46 3.33
C GLY A 161 0.16 7.48 2.70
N ALA A 162 1.47 7.60 2.99
CA ALA A 162 2.50 6.69 2.49
C ALA A 162 2.20 5.22 2.78
N ALA A 163 2.42 4.34 1.81
CA ALA A 163 2.26 2.90 1.98
C ALA A 163 3.44 2.27 2.73
N VAL A 164 3.38 2.25 4.07
CA VAL A 164 4.48 1.78 4.93
C VAL A 164 4.62 0.25 5.00
N PHE A 165 3.56 -0.50 4.69
CA PHE A 165 3.58 -1.98 4.72
C PHE A 165 2.61 -2.63 3.72
N GLY A 166 2.77 -3.93 3.46
CA GLY A 166 1.90 -4.75 2.61
C GLY A 166 2.08 -4.56 1.11
N GLN A 167 1.10 -5.02 0.32
CA GLN A 167 1.19 -5.10 -1.15
C GLN A 167 1.07 -3.76 -1.90
N ALA A 168 0.38 -2.78 -1.34
CA ALA A 168 0.23 -1.46 -1.98
C ALA A 168 1.59 -0.75 -2.07
N THR A 169 1.97 -0.27 -3.26
CA THR A 169 3.27 0.39 -3.46
C THR A 169 3.17 1.91 -3.50
N ARG A 170 1.97 2.45 -3.71
CA ARG A 170 1.70 3.89 -3.85
C ARG A 170 0.97 4.44 -2.62
N PRO A 171 1.18 5.71 -2.26
CA PRO A 171 0.43 6.36 -1.18
C PRO A 171 -1.08 6.39 -1.48
N LEU A 172 -1.91 6.57 -0.45
CA LEU A 172 -3.33 6.87 -0.65
C LEU A 172 -3.47 8.24 -1.31
N SER A 173 -4.35 8.33 -2.32
CA SER A 173 -4.72 9.62 -2.92
C SER A 173 -5.32 10.53 -1.85
N ARG A 174 -4.82 11.75 -1.76
CA ARG A 174 -5.28 12.80 -0.86
C ARG A 174 -6.53 13.48 -1.40
N ILE A 175 -7.32 14.06 -0.50
CA ILE A 175 -8.45 14.92 -0.81
C ILE A 175 -8.06 16.33 -0.39
N ALA A 176 -8.14 17.30 -1.32
CA ALA A 176 -7.86 18.69 -1.00
C ALA A 176 -8.92 19.22 -0.05
N LEU A 177 -8.47 19.87 1.03
CA LEU A 177 -9.32 20.41 2.08
C LEU A 177 -9.30 21.94 2.06
N GLU A 178 -10.47 22.54 2.31
CA GLU A 178 -10.62 23.97 2.52
C GLU A 178 -11.48 24.21 3.77
N GLN A 179 -11.14 25.21 4.56
CA GLN A 179 -12.00 25.66 5.66
C GLN A 179 -12.79 26.90 5.24
N ARG A 180 -14.10 26.84 5.44
CA ARG A 180 -15.02 27.98 5.23
C ARG A 180 -15.78 28.23 6.52
N GLY A 181 -15.34 29.24 7.27
CA GLY A 181 -15.85 29.48 8.62
C GLY A 181 -15.51 28.32 9.55
N THR A 182 -16.52 27.66 10.09
CA THR A 182 -16.38 26.50 10.99
C THR A 182 -16.53 25.15 10.27
N THR A 183 -16.83 25.17 8.96
CA THR A 183 -17.05 23.97 8.17
C THR A 183 -15.79 23.61 7.38
N LEU A 184 -15.49 22.33 7.36
CA LEU A 184 -14.42 21.71 6.59
C LEU A 184 -15.00 21.17 5.28
N TRP A 185 -14.38 21.50 4.15
CA TRP A 185 -14.86 21.20 2.80
C TRP A 185 -13.85 20.35 2.04
N ALA A 186 -14.34 19.43 1.21
CA ALA A 186 -13.56 18.79 0.17
C ALA A 186 -13.65 19.64 -1.10
N VAL A 187 -12.51 19.91 -1.75
CA VAL A 187 -12.43 20.84 -2.89
C VAL A 187 -11.66 20.28 -4.08
N GLY A 188 -11.09 19.08 -3.97
CA GLY A 188 -10.33 18.46 -5.05
C GLY A 188 -9.85 17.07 -4.71
N LEU A 189 -9.49 16.32 -5.75
CA LEU A 189 -8.92 14.98 -5.67
C LEU A 189 -7.46 14.99 -6.13
N GLU A 190 -6.61 14.22 -5.47
CA GLU A 190 -5.24 14.00 -5.94
C GLU A 190 -5.19 13.07 -7.17
N THR A 191 -4.30 13.36 -8.12
CA THR A 191 -4.14 12.60 -9.37
C THR A 191 -2.78 11.98 -9.61
#